data_AF-A0A0R1LN75-F1
#
_entry.id   AF-A0A0R1LN75-F1
#
_cell.length_a   1.000
_cell.length_b   1.000
_cell.length_c   1.000
_cell.angle_alpha   90.00
_cell.angle_beta   90.00
_cell.angle_gamma   90.00
#
_symmetry.space_group_name_H-M   'P 1'
#
loop_
_entity.id
_entity.type
_entity.pdbx_description
1 polymer ?
#
loop_
_entity_poly.entity_id
_entity_poly.type
_entity_poly.pdbx_seq_one_letter_code
_entity_poly.pdbx_strand_id
1 'polypeptide(L)' 'MPANLELLASIKHQVCYTDLVYERVNKKLKVNLSRTEIEKLVQGILGDDQTTVEKTGEELLR' A
#
# COMPACT_ATOMS: atom_id res chain seq x y z
N MET A 1 -17.75 11.07 1.23
CA MET A 1 -18.05 9.67 0.89
C MET A 1 -17.38 8.78 1.94
N PRO A 2 -18.10 8.28 2.96
CA PRO A 2 -17.52 7.56 4.10
C PRO A 2 -16.91 6.19 3.73
N ALA A 3 -17.25 5.62 2.57
CA ALA A 3 -16.80 4.30 2.13
C ALA A 3 -15.29 4.17 1.88
N ASN A 4 -14.58 5.27 1.58
CA ASN A 4 -13.13 5.22 1.31
C ASN A 4 -12.31 5.02 2.59
N LEU A 5 -12.75 5.61 3.71
CA LEU A 5 -12.06 5.54 5.00
C LEU A 5 -12.10 4.13 5.60
N GLU A 6 -13.25 3.46 5.55
CA GLU A 6 -13.38 2.07 6.04
C GLU A 6 -12.55 1.08 5.20
N LEU A 7 -12.48 1.32 3.89
CA LEU A 7 -11.66 0.52 2.98
C LEU A 7 -10.16 0.70 3.26
N LEU A 8 -9.69 1.95 3.40
CA LEU A 8 -8.31 2.26 3.76
C LEU A 8 -7.93 1.66 5.12
N ALA A 9 -8.80 1.76 6.12
CA ALA A 9 -8.59 1.15 7.43
C ALA A 9 -8.44 -0.37 7.34
N SER A 10 -9.25 -1.02 6.50
CA SER A 10 -9.16 -2.47 6.25
C SER A 10 -7.84 -2.85 5.57
N ILE A 11 -7.43 -2.10 4.54
CA ILE A 11 -6.15 -2.32 3.84
C ILE A 11 -4.98 -2.14 4.82
N LYS A 12 -5.01 -1.10 5.65
CA LYS A 12 -3.98 -0.80 6.65
C LYS A 12 -3.80 -1.94 7.66
N HIS A 13 -4.87 -2.63 8.03
CA HIS A 13 -4.82 -3.75 8.97
C HIS A 13 -4.42 -5.08 8.30
N GLN A 14 -4.66 -5.22 6.99
CA GLN A 14 -4.40 -6.46 6.25
C GLN A 14 -3.07 -6.46 5.47
N VAL A 15 -2.41 -5.31 5.35
CA VAL A 15 -1.14 -5.21 4.64
C VAL A 15 -0.08 -6.05 5.34
N CYS A 16 0.43 -7.05 4.61
CA CYS A 16 1.49 -7.93 5.07
C CYS A 16 2.71 -7.74 4.18
N TYR A 17 3.88 -7.66 4.80
CA TYR A 17 5.15 -7.50 4.09
C TYR A 17 5.95 -8.79 4.18
N THR A 18 6.45 -9.25 3.05
CA THR A 18 7.50 -10.28 3.01
C THR A 18 8.83 -9.62 2.68
N ASP A 19 9.95 -10.30 2.96
CA ASP A 19 11.30 -9.80 2.61
C ASP A 19 11.39 -9.30 1.17
N LEU A 20 10.77 -10.05 0.24
CA LEU A 20 10.69 -9.71 -1.19
C LEU A 20 9.96 -8.40 -1.47
N VAL A 21 8.97 -8.03 -0.66
CA VAL A 21 8.24 -6.74 -0.82
C VAL A 21 9.18 -5.58 -0.51
N TYR A 22 9.94 -5.66 0.58
CA TYR A 22 10.87 -4.58 0.95
C TYR A 22 11.96 -4.40 -0.11
N GLU A 23 12.54 -5.50 -0.59
CA GLU A 23 13.52 -5.47 -1.68
C GLU A 23 12.92 -4.88 -2.97
N ARG A 24 11.68 -5.25 -3.30
CA ARG A 24 10.98 -4.75 -4.49
C ARG A 24 10.69 -3.26 -4.41
N VAL A 25 10.29 -2.75 -3.25
CA VAL A 25 10.06 -1.31 -3.04
C VAL A 25 11.34 -0.53 -3.29
N ASN A 26 12.45 -0.94 -2.65
CA ASN A 26 13.75 -0.31 -2.82
C ASN A 26 14.21 -0.33 -4.29
N LYS A 27 14.10 -1.48 -4.95
CA LYS A 27 14.48 -1.64 -6.37
C LYS A 27 13.64 -0.78 -7.30
N LYS A 28 12.32 -0.71 -7.08
CA LYS A 28 11.38 -0.04 -7.99
C LYS A 28 11.42 1.47 -7.87
N LEU A 29 11.55 1.97 -6.65
CA LEU A 29 11.66 3.40 -6.37
C LEU A 29 13.11 3.92 -6.45
N LYS A 30 14.10 3.02 -6.65
CA LYS A 30 15.54 3.33 -6.63
C LYS A 30 15.97 4.02 -5.32
N VAL A 31 15.42 3.55 -4.21
CA VAL A 31 15.74 4.03 -2.85
C VAL A 31 16.34 2.91 -2.02
N ASN A 32 16.94 3.25 -0.89
CA ASN A 32 17.45 2.28 0.08
C ASN A 32 16.86 2.56 1.46
N LEU A 33 15.57 2.25 1.60
CA LEU A 33 14.82 2.39 2.83
C LEU A 33 14.95 1.11 3.68
N SER A 34 15.01 1.30 5.00
CA SER A 34 14.89 0.18 5.93
C SER A 34 13.45 -0.35 5.95
N ARG A 35 13.25 -1.55 6.48
CA ARG A 35 11.90 -2.16 6.61
C ARG A 35 10.92 -1.23 7.31
N THR A 36 11.36 -0.64 8.42
CA THR A 36 10.56 0.30 9.23
C THR A 36 10.23 1.58 8.45
N GLU A 37 11.13 2.09 7.62
CA GLU A 37 10.86 3.28 6.81
C GLU A 37 9.86 2.97 5.68
N ILE A 38 9.92 1.77 5.10
CA ILE A 38 8.94 1.31 4.11
C ILE A 38 7.55 1.15 4.75
N GLU A 39 7.48 0.57 5.95
CA GLU A 39 6.23 0.46 6.70
C GLU A 39 5.64 1.83 7.01
N LYS A 40 6.45 2.76 7.55
CA LYS A 40 6.01 4.14 7.80
C LYS A 40 5.51 4.83 6.54
N LEU A 41 6.20 4.66 5.42
CA LEU A 41 5.79 5.22 4.14
C LEU A 41 4.41 4.72 3.73
N VAL A 42 4.19 3.40 3.76
CA VAL A 42 2.91 2.79 3.39
C VAL A 42 1.81 3.18 4.36
N GLN A 43 2.08 3.18 5.67
CA GLN A 43 1.13 3.60 6.70
C GLN A 43 0.76 5.08 6.59
N GLY A 44 1.72 5.93 6.19
CA GLY A 44 1.49 7.34 5.89
C GLY A 44 0.56 7.53 4.71
N ILE A 45 0.80 6.81 3.60
CA ILE A 45 -0.08 6.85 2.41
C ILE A 45 -1.49 6.38 2.76
N LEU A 46 -1.62 5.24 3.45
CA LEU A 46 -2.93 4.69 3.82
C LEU A 46 -3.68 5.52 4.89
N GLY A 47 -2.98 6.41 5.59
CA GLY A 47 -3.56 7.31 6.59
C GLY A 47 -3.82 8.73 6.09
N ASP A 48 -3.44 9.03 4.85
CA ASP A 48 -3.63 10.36 4.27
C ASP A 48 -5.07 10.55 3.77
N ASP A 49 -5.70 11.65 4.15
CA ASP A 49 -7.11 11.95 3.83
C ASP A 49 -7.34 12.22 2.34
N GLN A 50 -6.26 12.54 1.59
CA GLN A 50 -6.30 12.73 0.14
C GLN A 50 -6.08 11.43 -0.64
N THR A 51 -5.76 10.33 0.03
CA THR A 51 -5.57 9.05 -0.64
C THR A 51 -6.91 8.52 -1.16
N THR A 52 -7.00 8.35 -2.48
CA THR A 52 -8.13 7.72 -3.13
C THR A 52 -7.79 6.27 -3.49
N VAL A 53 -8.71 5.35 -3.19
CA VAL A 53 -8.57 3.94 -3.58
C VAL A 53 -9.45 3.65 -4.79
N GLU A 54 -8.84 3.20 -5.87
CA GLU A 54 -9.54 2.75 -7.07
C GLU A 54 -9.37 1.23 -7.19
N LYS A 55 -10.49 0.50 -7.29
CA LYS A 55 -10.46 -0.93 -7.57
C LYS A 55 -10.28 -1.14 -9.07
N THR A 56 -9.07 -1.47 -9.50
CA THR A 56 -8.80 -1.87 -10.89
C THR A 56 -8.85 -3.39 -10.97
N GLY A 57 -9.84 -3.94 -11.67
CA GLY A 57 -9.88 -5.36 -12.02
C GLY A 57 -9.20 -5.58 -13.37
N GLU A 58 -8.34 -6.58 -13.47
CA GLU A 58 -8.03 -7.19 -14.76
C GLU A 58 -9.19 -8.16 -15.04
N GLU A 59 -10.03 -7.85 -16.03
CA GLU A 59 -11.02 -8.80 -16.54
C GLU A 59 -10.25 -9.94 -17.20
N LEU A 60 -10.00 -11.00 -16.43
CA LEU A 60 -9.44 -12.23 -16.95
C LEU A 60 -10.53 -12.89 -17.80
N LEU A 61 -10.63 -12.46 -19.06
CA LEU A 61 -11.39 -13.13 -20.12
C LEU A 61 -10.96 -14.61 -20.12
N ARG A 62 -11.83 -15.47 -19.60
CA ARG A 62 -11.77 -16.94 -19.76
C ARG A 62 -12.69 -17.35 -20.89
#